data_AF-A0AAJ2P0P7-F1
#
_entry.id   AF-A0AAJ2P0P7-F1
#
_cell.length_a   1.000
_cell.length_b   1.000
_cell.length_c   1.000
_cell.angle_alpha   90.00
_cell.angle_beta   90.00
_cell.angle_gamma   90.00
#
_symmetry.space_group_name_H-M   'P 1'
#
loop_
_entity.id
_entity.type
_entity.pdbx_description
1 polymer ?
#
loop_
_entity_poly.entity_id
_entity_poly.type
_entity_poly.pdbx_seq_one_letter_code
_entity_poly.pdbx_strand_id
1 'polypeptide(L)'
;MSRWSYRNWGQLTSTKKSGNIALRIDPELHEKITRLAAADNRSVNSYITKILEKDVKNNSFEDRQFVGTLIPGKRINDKNGLVEVSGIYYRYLIEDNQKVDKTANYVILEANGNVLTLRKMEMAN
;
A
#
# COMPACT_ATOMS: atom_id res chain seq x y z
N MET A 1 -42.02 -18.96 -32.22
CA MET A 1 -40.54 -19.00 -32.27
C MET A 1 -40.01 -17.58 -32.12
N SER A 2 -39.66 -17.16 -30.90
CA SER A 2 -39.21 -15.78 -30.64
C SER A 2 -37.70 -15.75 -30.52
N ARG A 3 -37.04 -15.05 -31.47
CA ARG A 3 -35.59 -14.82 -31.54
C ARG A 3 -35.20 -13.83 -30.43
N TRP A 4 -34.45 -14.30 -29.45
CA TRP A 4 -33.82 -13.44 -28.45
C TRP A 4 -32.62 -12.72 -29.09
N SER A 5 -32.64 -11.39 -29.06
CA SER A 5 -31.51 -10.53 -29.40
C SER A 5 -30.65 -10.35 -28.14
N TYR A 6 -29.41 -10.83 -28.18
CA TYR A 6 -28.46 -10.59 -27.08
C TYR A 6 -27.99 -9.14 -27.11
N ARG A 7 -28.26 -8.45 -26.01
CA ARG A 7 -27.89 -7.07 -25.72
C ARG A 7 -26.38 -6.99 -25.49
N ASN A 8 -25.74 -6.07 -26.21
CA ASN A 8 -24.30 -5.81 -26.19
C ASN A 8 -23.86 -5.32 -24.80
N TRP A 9 -22.90 -6.00 -24.16
CA TRP A 9 -22.35 -5.58 -22.88
C TRP A 9 -21.34 -4.46 -23.11
N GLY A 10 -21.65 -3.28 -22.56
CA GLY A 10 -20.80 -2.10 -22.65
C GLY A 10 -19.41 -2.36 -22.06
N GLN A 11 -18.39 -2.05 -22.83
CA GLN A 11 -17.01 -1.98 -22.37
C GLN A 11 -16.93 -0.96 -21.23
N LEU A 12 -16.59 -1.41 -20.02
CA LEU A 12 -16.24 -0.53 -18.90
C LEU A 12 -14.91 0.17 -19.25
N THR A 13 -14.99 1.33 -19.88
CA THR A 13 -13.80 2.17 -20.07
C THR A 13 -13.42 2.73 -18.70
N SER A 14 -12.36 2.18 -18.11
CA SER A 14 -11.70 2.78 -16.94
C SER A 14 -11.22 4.16 -17.34
N THR A 15 -12.02 5.17 -17.03
CA THR A 15 -11.74 6.56 -17.37
C THR A 15 -10.64 7.04 -16.44
N LYS A 16 -9.41 7.13 -16.99
CA LYS A 16 -8.27 7.71 -16.28
C LYS A 16 -8.62 9.15 -15.89
N LYS A 17 -8.60 9.44 -14.58
CA LYS A 17 -8.82 10.78 -14.06
C LYS A 17 -7.48 11.51 -13.94
N SER A 18 -7.39 12.69 -14.53
CA SER A 18 -6.33 13.67 -14.25
C SER A 18 -6.91 14.79 -13.37
N GLY A 19 -6.06 15.44 -12.58
CA GLY A 19 -6.49 16.53 -11.69
C GLY A 19 -5.31 17.27 -11.06
N ASN A 20 -5.59 18.46 -10.54
CA ASN A 20 -4.62 19.28 -9.82
C ASN A 20 -4.82 19.09 -8.31
N ILE A 21 -3.74 18.83 -7.58
CA ILE A 21 -3.77 18.63 -6.12
C ILE A 21 -3.03 19.80 -5.47
N ALA A 22 -3.73 20.54 -4.61
CA ALA A 22 -3.08 21.52 -3.75
C ALA A 22 -2.48 20.80 -2.54
N LEU A 23 -1.16 20.90 -2.37
CA LEU A 23 -0.43 20.25 -1.29
C LEU A 23 0.05 21.30 -0.29
N ARG A 24 -0.31 21.14 1.00
CA ARG A 24 0.28 21.91 2.10
C ARG A 24 1.37 21.08 2.74
N ILE A 25 2.58 21.64 2.78
CA ILE A 25 3.77 21.01 3.39
C ILE A 25 4.54 22.04 4.19
N ASP A 26 5.31 21.55 5.16
CA ASP A 26 6.22 22.38 5.93
C ASP A 26 7.30 23.04 5.03
N PRO A 27 7.74 24.27 5.35
CA PRO A 27 8.71 24.99 4.54
C PRO A 27 10.02 24.23 4.33
N GLU A 28 10.52 23.56 5.38
CA GLU A 28 11.76 22.76 5.31
C GLU A 28 11.63 21.61 4.30
N LEU A 29 10.47 20.96 4.25
CA LEU A 29 10.21 19.89 3.31
C LEU A 29 10.12 20.43 1.89
N HIS A 30 9.48 21.59 1.69
CA HIS A 30 9.43 22.26 0.40
C HIS A 30 10.85 22.56 -0.11
N GLU A 31 11.70 23.18 0.70
CA GLU A 31 13.09 23.48 0.32
C GLU A 31 13.90 22.23 -0.01
N LYS A 32 13.74 21.16 0.76
CA LYS A 32 14.40 19.88 0.49
C LYS A 32 13.97 19.31 -0.86
N ILE A 33 12.67 19.30 -1.16
CA ILE A 33 12.14 18.84 -2.45
C ILE A 33 12.67 19.71 -3.59
N THR A 34 12.69 21.04 -3.44
CA THR A 34 13.22 21.95 -4.46
C THR A 34 14.69 21.68 -4.77
N ARG A 35 15.54 21.49 -3.74
CA ARG A 35 16.95 21.17 -3.93
C ARG A 35 17.15 19.83 -4.65
N LEU A 36 16.41 18.81 -4.24
CA LEU A 36 16.51 17.48 -4.86
C LEU A 36 16.02 17.49 -6.31
N ALA A 37 14.94 18.23 -6.61
CA ALA A 37 14.44 18.41 -7.96
C ALA A 37 15.46 19.12 -8.87
N ALA A 38 16.11 20.18 -8.36
CA ALA A 38 17.17 20.89 -9.07
C ALA A 38 18.38 19.99 -9.34
N ALA A 39 18.81 19.20 -8.35
CA ALA A 39 19.91 18.24 -8.52
C ALA A 39 19.58 17.13 -9.54
N ASP A 40 18.31 16.73 -9.64
CA ASP A 40 17.80 15.76 -10.63
C ASP A 40 17.43 16.42 -11.98
N ASN A 41 17.76 17.71 -12.16
CA ASN A 41 17.47 18.53 -13.34
C ASN A 41 16.00 18.48 -13.79
N ARG A 42 15.08 18.60 -12.83
CA ARG A 42 13.62 18.50 -13.03
C ARG A 42 12.89 19.65 -12.34
N SER A 43 11.68 19.93 -12.82
CA SER A 43 10.75 20.78 -12.07
C SER A 43 10.30 20.08 -10.79
N VAL A 44 9.95 20.88 -9.77
CA VAL A 44 9.42 20.39 -8.49
C VAL A 44 8.23 19.46 -8.72
N ASN A 45 7.30 19.84 -9.61
CA ASN A 45 6.13 19.02 -9.92
C ASN A 45 6.52 17.66 -10.52
N SER A 46 7.41 17.64 -11.52
CA SER A 46 7.87 16.39 -12.14
C SER A 46 8.62 15.50 -11.15
N TYR A 47 9.38 16.10 -10.23
CA TYR A 47 10.07 15.38 -9.18
C TYR A 47 9.11 14.76 -8.16
N ILE A 48 8.08 15.52 -7.72
CA ILE A 48 7.03 15.00 -6.83
C ILE A 48 6.29 13.84 -7.52
N THR A 49 5.87 14.00 -8.78
CA THR A 49 5.21 12.93 -9.53
C THR A 49 6.09 11.69 -9.64
N LYS A 50 7.40 11.84 -9.91
CA LYS A 50 8.35 10.72 -9.96
C LYS A 50 8.42 9.96 -8.64
N ILE A 51 8.46 10.66 -7.50
CA ILE A 51 8.47 10.02 -6.17
C ILE A 51 7.15 9.28 -5.94
N LEU A 52 6.02 9.95 -6.19
CA LEU A 52 4.70 9.33 -6.03
C LEU A 52 4.53 8.10 -6.93
N GLU A 53 4.98 8.17 -8.18
CA GLU A 53 4.96 7.02 -9.10
C GLU A 53 5.88 5.90 -8.66
N LYS A 54 7.06 6.21 -8.12
CA LYS A 54 8.00 5.20 -7.61
C LYS A 54 7.35 4.43 -6.45
N ASP A 55 6.77 5.14 -5.49
CA ASP A 55 6.16 4.51 -4.33
C ASP A 55 4.90 3.73 -4.72
N VAL A 56 4.05 4.30 -5.60
CA VAL A 56 2.84 3.62 -6.09
C VAL A 56 3.17 2.40 -6.96
N LYS A 57 4.22 2.44 -7.79
CA LYS A 57 4.66 1.30 -8.61
C LYS A 57 5.34 0.22 -7.77
N ASN A 58 6.14 0.60 -6.78
CA ASN A 58 6.78 -0.34 -5.87
C ASN A 58 5.75 -1.16 -5.07
N ASN A 59 4.66 -0.52 -4.63
CA ASN A 59 3.52 -1.20 -4.01
C ASN A 59 2.84 -2.24 -4.95
N SER A 60 3.07 -2.28 -6.26
CA SER A 60 2.46 -3.35 -7.10
C SER A 60 3.31 -4.62 -7.19
N PHE A 61 4.61 -4.53 -6.92
CA PHE A 61 5.57 -5.63 -7.11
C PHE A 61 6.23 -6.07 -5.80
N GLU A 62 6.57 -5.16 -4.87
CA GLU A 62 7.08 -5.52 -3.53
C GLU A 62 5.96 -6.07 -2.63
N ASP A 63 4.74 -5.52 -2.72
CA ASP A 63 3.58 -5.99 -1.93
C ASP A 63 3.27 -7.47 -2.12
N ARG A 64 3.65 -8.07 -3.27
CA ARG A 64 3.45 -9.50 -3.54
C ARG A 64 4.56 -10.39 -2.99
N GLN A 65 5.75 -9.86 -2.69
CA GLN A 65 6.89 -10.69 -2.31
C GLN A 65 6.77 -11.25 -0.89
N PHE A 66 6.01 -10.61 -0.01
CA PHE A 66 5.85 -11.04 1.38
C PHE A 66 4.47 -11.61 1.71
N VAL A 67 3.52 -11.65 0.78
CA VAL A 67 2.28 -12.43 0.96
C VAL A 67 2.64 -13.91 1.18
N GLY A 68 2.02 -14.52 2.19
CA GLY A 68 2.32 -15.88 2.64
C GLY A 68 3.51 -15.99 3.59
N THR A 69 4.22 -14.89 3.88
CA THR A 69 5.30 -14.92 4.87
C THR A 69 4.77 -14.87 6.29
N LEU A 70 5.50 -15.53 7.19
CA LEU A 70 5.24 -15.52 8.63
C LEU A 70 6.00 -14.39 9.31
N ILE A 71 5.29 -13.64 10.13
CA ILE A 71 5.82 -12.58 10.98
C ILE A 71 5.45 -12.85 12.44
N PRO A 72 6.41 -12.80 13.37
CA PRO A 72 6.12 -13.01 14.77
C PRO A 72 5.36 -11.81 15.34
N GLY A 73 4.37 -12.05 16.21
CA GLY A 73 3.49 -11.01 16.76
C GLY A 73 4.23 -9.88 17.50
N LYS A 74 5.45 -10.13 17.98
CA LYS A 74 6.36 -9.11 18.53
C LYS A 74 6.74 -7.99 17.55
N ARG A 75 6.62 -8.21 16.23
CA ARG A 75 6.86 -7.20 15.18
C ARG A 75 5.65 -6.30 14.93
N ILE A 76 4.49 -6.66 15.48
CA ILE A 76 3.28 -5.85 15.41
C ILE A 76 3.30 -4.90 16.61
N ASN A 77 3.07 -3.63 16.38
CA ASN A 77 2.91 -2.60 17.39
C ASN A 77 1.45 -2.09 17.36
N ASP A 78 0.68 -2.57 18.33
CA ASP A 78 -0.73 -2.27 18.52
C ASP A 78 -0.98 -0.86 19.05
N LYS A 79 0.04 -0.22 19.64
CA LYS A 79 -0.09 1.16 20.15
C LYS A 79 -0.11 2.20 19.02
N ASN A 80 0.57 1.93 17.91
CA ASN A 80 0.65 2.83 16.77
C ASN A 80 0.05 2.26 15.48
N GLY A 81 -0.50 1.04 15.53
CA GLY A 81 -1.16 0.40 14.40
C GLY A 81 -0.20 -0.02 13.29
N LEU A 82 1.06 -0.30 13.60
CA LEU A 82 2.10 -0.65 12.63
C LEU A 82 2.62 -2.08 12.80
N VAL A 83 3.12 -2.66 11.72
CA VAL A 83 3.86 -3.92 11.70
C VAL A 83 5.16 -3.74 10.93
N GLU A 84 6.26 -4.28 11.46
CA GLU A 84 7.55 -4.27 10.78
C GLU A 84 7.73 -5.54 9.92
N VAL A 85 7.92 -5.34 8.61
CA VAL A 85 8.22 -6.40 7.64
C VAL A 85 9.49 -6.01 6.90
N SER A 86 10.54 -6.82 7.00
CA SER A 86 11.83 -6.61 6.33
C SER A 86 12.44 -5.20 6.55
N GLY A 87 12.28 -4.64 7.75
CA GLY A 87 12.81 -3.32 8.11
C GLY A 87 11.95 -2.13 7.66
N ILE A 88 10.77 -2.38 7.09
CA ILE A 88 9.80 -1.37 6.66
C ILE A 88 8.53 -1.50 7.53
N TYR A 89 7.90 -0.37 7.86
CA TYR A 89 6.70 -0.33 8.69
C TYR A 89 5.44 -0.12 7.85
N TYR A 90 4.48 -1.02 8.01
CA TYR A 90 3.19 -1.00 7.33
C TYR A 90 2.04 -0.83 8.34
N ARG A 91 0.90 -0.32 7.90
CA ARG A 91 -0.34 -0.48 8.68
C ARG A 91 -0.82 -1.91 8.57
N TYR A 92 -1.59 -2.37 9.57
CA TYR A 92 -2.14 -3.71 9.54
C TYR A 92 -3.63 -3.78 9.90
N LEU A 93 -4.26 -4.83 9.42
CA LEU A 93 -5.56 -5.33 9.85
C LEU A 93 -5.37 -6.77 10.31
N ILE A 94 -5.98 -7.14 11.44
CA ILE A 94 -6.05 -8.54 11.88
C ILE A 94 -7.38 -9.08 11.37
N GLU A 95 -7.35 -10.22 10.69
CA GLU A 95 -8.56 -10.94 10.30
C GLU A 95 -9.45 -11.19 11.53
N ASP A 96 -10.76 -11.05 11.38
CA ASP A 96 -11.76 -11.10 12.45
C ASP A 96 -11.56 -10.05 13.57
N ASN A 97 -10.74 -9.03 13.32
CA ASN A 97 -10.49 -7.90 14.21
C ASN A 97 -10.04 -8.32 15.63
N GLN A 98 -9.32 -9.44 15.72
CA GLN A 98 -8.81 -9.97 16.97
C GLN A 98 -7.71 -9.07 17.55
N LYS A 99 -7.51 -9.14 18.87
CA LYS A 99 -6.36 -8.47 19.52
C LYS A 99 -5.05 -9.12 19.09
N VAL A 100 -4.01 -8.30 18.99
CA VAL A 100 -2.66 -8.76 18.69
C VAL A 100 -2.13 -9.61 19.84
N ASP A 101 -1.74 -10.84 19.52
CA ASP A 101 -1.05 -11.78 20.41
C ASP A 101 0.45 -11.73 20.10
N LYS A 102 1.25 -11.23 21.04
CA LYS A 102 2.71 -11.11 20.85
C LYS A 102 3.43 -12.44 20.79
N THR A 103 2.78 -13.52 21.23
CA THR A 103 3.37 -14.87 21.31
C THR A 103 3.08 -15.72 20.07
N ALA A 104 2.08 -15.34 19.28
CA ALA A 104 1.70 -16.03 18.05
C ALA A 104 2.51 -15.59 16.83
N ASN A 105 2.48 -16.41 15.78
CA ASN A 105 2.90 -16.00 14.45
C ASN A 105 1.69 -15.55 13.63
N TYR A 106 1.93 -14.64 12.69
CA TYR A 106 0.92 -14.13 11.77
C TYR A 106 1.37 -14.38 10.35
N VAL A 107 0.45 -14.79 9.47
CA VAL A 107 0.70 -14.86 8.04
C VAL A 107 0.13 -13.61 7.36
N ILE A 108 0.89 -13.05 6.43
CA ILE A 108 0.40 -11.96 5.57
C ILE A 108 -0.50 -12.57 4.50
N LEU A 109 -1.80 -12.30 4.55
CA LEU A 109 -2.76 -12.80 3.55
C LEU A 109 -2.77 -11.92 2.31
N GLU A 110 -2.77 -10.61 2.51
CA GLU A 110 -2.93 -9.62 1.45
C GLU A 110 -2.11 -8.38 1.78
N ALA A 111 -1.71 -7.69 0.72
CA ALA A 111 -1.07 -6.39 0.78
C ALA A 111 -1.78 -5.47 -0.23
N ASN A 112 -2.30 -4.36 0.26
CA ASN A 112 -2.98 -3.36 -0.56
C ASN A 112 -2.34 -1.99 -0.29
N GLY A 113 -1.24 -1.71 -0.99
CA GLY A 113 -0.40 -0.57 -0.70
C GLY A 113 0.20 -0.69 0.70
N ASN A 114 0.08 0.37 1.50
CA ASN A 114 0.69 0.43 2.83
C ASN A 114 -0.12 -0.28 3.95
N VAL A 115 -1.07 -1.15 3.60
CA VAL A 115 -1.91 -1.88 4.56
C VAL A 115 -1.78 -3.38 4.30
N LEU A 116 -1.45 -4.12 5.36
CA LEU A 116 -1.33 -5.58 5.35
C LEU A 116 -2.50 -6.24 6.08
N THR A 117 -3.09 -7.25 5.47
CA THR A 117 -4.07 -8.11 6.13
C THR A 117 -3.35 -9.31 6.74
N LEU A 118 -3.45 -9.47 8.05
CA LEU A 118 -2.75 -10.50 8.82
C LEU A 118 -3.74 -11.52 9.39
N ARG A 119 -3.41 -12.81 9.31
CA ARG A 119 -4.13 -13.88 10.01
C ARG A 119 -3.24 -14.48 11.09
N LYS A 120 -3.79 -14.63 12.29
CA LYS A 120 -3.12 -15.33 13.37
C LYS A 120 -2.98 -16.81 13.01
N MET A 121 -1.79 -17.36 13.15
CA MET A 121 -1.55 -18.79 13.02
C MET A 121 -1.71 -19.42 14.40
N GLU A 122 -2.75 -20.22 14.56
CA GLU A 122 -2.87 -21.13 15.69
C GLU A 122 -1.82 -22.24 15.50
N MET A 123 -1.05 -22.57 16.54
CA MET A 123 -0.15 -23.72 16.46
C MET A 123 -1.01 -24.97 16.27
N ALA A 124 -0.80 -25.69 15.16
CA ALA A 124 -1.34 -27.03 15.02
C ALA A 124 -0.69 -27.90 16.09
N ASN A 125 -1.50 -28.35 17.04
CA ASN A 125 -1.11 -29.29 18.10
C ASN A 125 -1.17 -30.72 17.58
#